data_AF-F8D2W2-F1
#
_entry.id   AF-F8D2W2-F1
#
_cell.length_a   1.000
_cell.length_b   1.000
_cell.length_c   1.000
_cell.angle_alpha   90.00
_cell.angle_beta   90.00
_cell.angle_gamma   90.00
#
_symmetry.space_group_name_H-M   'P 1'
#
loop_
_entity.id
_entity.type
_entity.pdbx_description
1 polymer ?
#
loop_
_entity_poly.entity_id
_entity_poly.type
_entity_poly.pdbx_seq_one_letter_code
_entity_poly.pdbx_strand_id
1 'polypeptide(L)'
;MVAPSSALVIGTAVVACLCMAWVLAANSNSPPFAPAIGANAISTMRAAFVIGLLATAGALMQGGSISETVGADLIDGVAITPLAATAGLLTAATFMGIGIYTRYPIPAAFATTGAMVGVGLGLGGGRLRGQPAPVRGR
;
A
#
# COMPACT_ATOMS: atom_id res chain seq x y z
N MET A 1 22.82 3.01 -19.14
CA MET A 1 21.80 2.38 -20.00
C MET A 1 21.14 1.27 -19.20
N VAL A 2 19.82 1.29 -19.04
CA VAL A 2 19.08 0.27 -18.26
C VAL A 2 18.89 -0.97 -19.15
N ALA A 3 19.15 -2.16 -18.63
CA ALA A 3 18.90 -3.39 -19.38
C ALA A 3 17.40 -3.50 -19.74
N PRO A 4 17.02 -4.00 -20.93
CA PRO A 4 15.63 -4.06 -21.36
C PRO A 4 14.72 -4.84 -20.39
N SER A 5 15.27 -5.85 -19.69
CA SER A 5 14.58 -6.57 -18.62
C SER A 5 14.24 -5.69 -17.42
N SER A 6 15.13 -4.79 -17.02
CA SER A 6 14.90 -3.88 -15.90
C SER A 6 13.86 -2.81 -16.23
N ALA A 7 13.81 -2.34 -17.48
CA ALA A 7 12.78 -1.40 -17.93
C ALA A 7 11.37 -2.00 -17.85
N LEU A 8 11.21 -3.28 -18.20
CA LEU A 8 9.95 -3.99 -18.06
C LEU A 8 9.48 -4.09 -16.62
N VAL A 9 10.38 -4.44 -15.68
CA VAL A 9 10.05 -4.53 -14.25
C VAL A 9 9.65 -3.17 -13.69
N ILE A 10 10.33 -2.10 -14.08
CA ILE A 10 9.97 -0.74 -13.66
C ILE A 10 8.59 -0.36 -14.22
N GLY A 11 8.34 -0.65 -15.50
CA GLY A 11 7.04 -0.37 -16.12
C GLY A 11 5.89 -1.08 -15.42
N THR A 12 6.05 -2.37 -15.13
CA THR A 12 5.01 -3.15 -14.42
C THR A 12 4.84 -2.68 -12.97
N ALA A 13 5.92 -2.34 -12.27
CA ALA A 13 5.88 -1.80 -10.92
C ALA A 13 5.11 -0.48 -10.86
N VAL A 14 5.34 0.44 -11.80
CA VAL A 14 4.61 1.71 -11.87
C VAL A 14 3.11 1.48 -12.07
N VAL A 15 2.74 0.61 -13.01
CA VAL A 15 1.33 0.26 -13.25
C VAL A 15 0.69 -0.36 -12.01
N ALA A 16 1.40 -1.25 -11.32
CA ALA A 16 0.94 -1.85 -10.07
C ALA A 16 0.73 -0.80 -8.96
N CYS A 17 1.66 0.15 -8.81
CA CYS A 17 1.52 1.26 -7.85
C CYS A 17 0.31 2.14 -8.17
N LEU A 18 0.07 2.47 -9.45
CA LEU A 18 -1.09 3.25 -9.87
C LEU A 18 -2.41 2.50 -9.61
N CYS A 19 -2.44 1.20 -9.91
CA CYS A 19 -3.59 0.33 -9.62
C CYS A 19 -3.86 0.27 -8.11
N MET A 20 -2.82 0.05 -7.32
CA MET A 20 -2.90 0.03 -5.86
C MET A 20 -3.42 1.36 -5.31
N ALA A 21 -2.89 2.49 -5.77
CA ALA A 21 -3.34 3.82 -5.33
C ALA A 21 -4.82 4.06 -5.65
N TRP A 22 -5.28 3.66 -6.84
CA TRP A 22 -6.69 3.75 -7.23
C TRP A 22 -7.59 2.92 -6.31
N VAL A 23 -7.25 1.64 -6.13
CA VAL A 23 -8.04 0.72 -5.30
C VAL A 23 -8.06 1.18 -3.85
N LEU A 24 -6.92 1.60 -3.31
CA LEU A 24 -6.81 2.13 -1.95
C LEU A 24 -7.74 3.34 -1.74
N ALA A 25 -7.73 4.30 -2.68
CA ALA A 25 -8.61 5.47 -2.61
C ALA A 25 -10.09 5.08 -2.63
N ALA A 26 -10.48 4.15 -3.52
CA ALA A 26 -11.87 3.68 -3.59
C ALA A 26 -12.31 2.95 -2.31
N ASN A 27 -11.40 2.24 -1.66
CA ASN A 27 -11.68 1.40 -0.49
C ASN A 27 -11.77 2.19 0.83
N SER A 28 -11.05 3.31 0.98
CA SER A 28 -10.82 3.92 2.29
C SER A 28 -11.38 5.34 2.48
N ASN A 29 -11.99 5.94 1.44
CA ASN A 29 -12.48 7.32 1.51
C ASN A 29 -13.85 7.47 2.19
N SER A 30 -14.64 6.38 2.28
CA SER A 30 -16.02 6.46 2.78
C SER A 30 -16.13 6.72 4.29
N PRO A 31 -15.36 6.08 5.20
CA PRO A 31 -15.56 6.27 6.64
C PRO A 31 -15.36 7.71 7.16
N PRO A 32 -14.31 8.46 6.77
CA PRO A 32 -14.07 9.80 7.32
C PRO A 32 -15.03 10.87 6.79
N PHE A 33 -15.59 10.70 5.59
CA PHE A 33 -16.41 11.73 4.93
C PHE A 33 -17.90 11.38 4.82
N ALA A 34 -18.31 10.13 5.10
CA ALA A 34 -19.72 9.75 5.10
C ALA A 34 -20.60 10.65 5.99
N PRO A 35 -20.20 11.06 7.22
CA PRO A 35 -21.02 11.95 8.03
C PRO A 35 -21.18 13.36 7.44
N ALA A 36 -20.10 13.94 6.89
CA ALA A 36 -20.12 15.27 6.31
C ALA A 36 -20.95 15.35 5.02
N ILE A 37 -20.88 14.29 4.19
CA ILE A 37 -21.70 14.15 2.99
C ILE A 37 -23.16 13.89 3.38
N GLY A 38 -23.41 13.01 4.36
CA GLY A 38 -24.76 12.70 4.85
C GLY A 38 -25.47 13.89 5.51
N ALA A 39 -24.71 14.78 6.15
CA ALA A 39 -25.20 16.04 6.70
C ALA A 39 -25.36 17.16 5.64
N ASN A 40 -25.12 16.89 4.36
CA ASN A 40 -25.11 17.86 3.26
C ASN A 40 -24.15 19.06 3.48
N ALA A 41 -23.13 18.90 4.33
CA ALA A 41 -22.13 19.94 4.56
C ALA A 41 -21.17 20.09 3.37
N ILE A 42 -20.93 18.99 2.64
CA ILE A 42 -20.08 18.95 1.46
C ILE A 42 -20.61 17.94 0.44
N SER A 43 -20.58 18.30 -0.84
CA SER A 43 -20.92 17.38 -1.93
C SER A 43 -19.87 16.29 -2.11
N THR A 44 -20.26 15.11 -2.59
CA THR A 44 -19.37 13.98 -2.89
C THR A 44 -18.16 14.37 -3.74
N MET A 45 -18.36 15.17 -4.79
CA MET A 45 -17.27 15.57 -5.70
C MET A 45 -16.23 16.46 -5.00
N ARG A 46 -16.68 17.44 -4.20
CA ARG A 46 -15.79 18.31 -3.40
C ARG A 46 -15.05 17.51 -2.33
N ALA A 47 -15.72 16.58 -1.66
CA ALA A 47 -15.09 15.71 -0.68
C ALA A 47 -13.97 14.88 -1.33
N ALA A 48 -14.23 14.23 -2.45
CA ALA A 48 -13.23 13.45 -3.18
C ALA A 48 -12.00 14.28 -3.60
N PHE A 49 -12.22 15.52 -4.04
CA PHE A 49 -11.12 16.43 -4.40
C PHE A 49 -10.24 16.81 -3.19
N VAL A 50 -10.87 17.19 -2.07
CA VAL A 50 -10.15 17.54 -0.83
C VAL A 50 -9.40 16.32 -0.28
N ILE A 51 -10.02 15.14 -0.28
CA ILE A 51 -9.37 13.89 0.14
C ILE A 51 -8.16 13.61 -0.73
N GLY A 52 -8.27 13.75 -2.05
CA GLY A 52 -7.14 13.56 -2.96
C GLY A 52 -5.94 14.43 -2.59
N LEU A 53 -6.18 15.74 -2.38
CA LEU A 53 -5.13 16.67 -1.99
C LEU A 53 -4.48 16.31 -0.64
N LEU A 54 -5.30 16.02 0.38
CA LEU A 54 -4.80 15.66 1.71
C LEU A 54 -4.10 14.30 1.72
N ALA A 55 -4.59 13.32 0.96
CA ALA A 55 -3.96 12.01 0.81
C ALA A 55 -2.61 12.13 0.10
N THR A 56 -2.51 12.94 -0.96
CA THR A 56 -1.23 13.24 -1.60
C THR A 56 -0.27 13.92 -0.64
N ALA A 57 -0.71 14.93 0.11
CA ALA A 57 0.13 15.60 1.11
C ALA A 57 0.62 14.61 2.19
N GLY A 58 -0.27 13.77 2.73
CA GLY A 58 0.07 12.73 3.70
C GLY A 58 1.06 11.71 3.15
N ALA A 59 0.88 11.26 1.90
CA ALA A 59 1.81 10.35 1.24
C ALA A 59 3.21 10.96 1.07
N LEU A 60 3.30 12.27 0.75
CA LEU A 60 4.58 12.96 0.64
C LEU A 60 5.26 13.19 2.00
N MET A 61 4.48 13.48 3.04
CA MET A 61 5.02 13.78 4.38
C MET A 61 5.37 12.53 5.19
N GLN A 62 4.58 11.46 5.08
CA GLN A 62 4.67 10.27 5.92
C GLN A 62 4.75 8.95 5.15
N GLY A 63 4.70 8.96 3.81
CA GLY A 63 4.77 7.73 3.02
C GLY A 63 6.11 7.00 3.12
N GLY A 64 7.20 7.74 3.42
CA GLY A 64 8.55 7.19 3.58
C GLY A 64 8.65 6.21 4.76
N SER A 65 8.18 6.60 5.95
CA SER A 65 8.23 5.73 7.14
C SER A 65 7.35 4.49 6.99
N ILE A 66 6.18 4.61 6.34
CA ILE A 66 5.32 3.47 6.03
C ILE A 66 6.02 2.51 5.07
N SER A 67 6.66 3.06 4.04
CA SER A 67 7.37 2.27 3.02
C SER A 67 8.58 1.55 3.60
N GLU A 68 9.29 2.17 4.54
CA GLU A 68 10.39 1.55 5.30
C GLU A 68 9.88 0.36 6.11
N THR A 69 8.82 0.55 6.90
CA THR A 69 8.25 -0.53 7.70
C THR A 69 7.73 -1.68 6.82
N VAL A 70 7.01 -1.39 5.73
CA VAL A 70 6.47 -2.41 4.83
C VAL A 70 7.56 -3.12 4.02
N GLY A 71 8.65 -2.43 3.71
CA GLY A 71 9.74 -2.94 2.88
C GLY A 71 10.85 -3.68 3.63
N ALA A 72 11.09 -3.34 4.91
CA ALA A 72 12.21 -3.86 5.69
C ALA A 72 11.80 -4.48 7.04
N ASP A 73 10.75 -3.96 7.68
CA ASP A 73 10.40 -4.34 9.06
C ASP A 73 9.24 -5.35 9.14
N LEU A 74 9.02 -6.15 8.09
CA LEU A 74 8.01 -7.23 8.11
C LEU A 74 8.57 -8.66 8.10
N ILE A 75 9.74 -8.89 7.50
CA ILE A 75 10.33 -10.22 7.27
C ILE A 75 11.84 -10.18 7.45
N ASP A 76 12.41 -11.18 8.13
CA ASP A 76 13.84 -11.31 8.38
C ASP A 76 14.55 -12.16 7.31
N GLY A 77 15.83 -11.86 7.10
CA GLY A 77 16.76 -12.72 6.36
C GLY A 77 16.62 -12.69 4.84
N VAL A 78 15.74 -11.84 4.28
CA VAL A 78 15.57 -11.67 2.84
C VAL A 78 15.31 -10.21 2.48
N ALA A 79 15.93 -9.75 1.39
CA ALA A 79 15.62 -8.45 0.79
C ALA A 79 14.43 -8.57 -0.18
N ILE A 80 13.44 -7.70 -0.02
CA ILE A 80 12.30 -7.65 -0.94
C ILE A 80 12.75 -7.06 -2.28
N THR A 81 12.71 -7.88 -3.33
CA THR A 81 13.05 -7.44 -4.69
C THR A 81 11.93 -6.59 -5.30
N PRO A 82 12.20 -5.74 -6.31
CA PRO A 82 11.16 -4.97 -6.99
C PRO A 82 10.03 -5.82 -7.57
N LEU A 83 10.36 -7.01 -8.10
CA LEU A 83 9.38 -7.96 -8.61
C LEU A 83 8.49 -8.51 -7.49
N ALA A 84 9.10 -8.85 -6.35
CA ALA A 84 8.39 -9.34 -5.18
C ALA A 84 7.47 -8.27 -4.57
N ALA A 85 7.94 -7.03 -4.43
CA ALA A 85 7.12 -5.89 -3.99
C ALA A 85 5.93 -5.66 -4.94
N THR A 86 6.16 -5.74 -6.26
CA THR A 86 5.11 -5.61 -7.27
C THR A 86 4.05 -6.69 -7.11
N ALA A 87 4.45 -7.95 -6.92
CA ALA A 87 3.54 -9.05 -6.66
C ALA A 87 2.73 -8.86 -5.36
N GLY A 88 3.38 -8.35 -4.30
CA GLY A 88 2.72 -8.00 -3.04
C GLY A 88 1.68 -6.90 -3.19
N LEU A 89 2.02 -5.83 -3.90
CA LEU A 89 1.10 -4.72 -4.20
C LEU A 89 -0.11 -5.17 -5.01
N LEU A 90 0.10 -5.98 -6.05
CA LEU A 90 -0.99 -6.53 -6.86
C LEU A 90 -1.89 -7.47 -6.05
N THR A 91 -1.30 -8.27 -5.15
CA THR A 91 -2.05 -9.14 -4.25
C THR A 91 -2.93 -8.31 -3.30
N ALA A 92 -2.36 -7.30 -2.64
CA ALA A 92 -3.09 -6.40 -1.76
C ALA A 92 -4.21 -5.63 -2.50
N ALA A 93 -3.92 -5.11 -3.69
CA ALA A 93 -4.89 -4.44 -4.54
C ALA A 93 -6.02 -5.39 -4.97
N THR A 94 -5.72 -6.66 -5.26
CA THR A 94 -6.73 -7.66 -5.61
C THR A 94 -7.67 -7.92 -4.44
N PHE A 95 -7.14 -8.13 -3.23
CA PHE A 95 -7.98 -8.31 -2.04
C PHE A 95 -8.89 -7.12 -1.80
N MET A 96 -8.36 -5.90 -1.81
CA MET A 96 -9.18 -4.70 -1.66
C MET A 96 -10.19 -4.54 -2.80
N GLY A 97 -9.81 -4.90 -4.04
CA GLY A 97 -10.71 -4.91 -5.19
C GLY A 97 -11.90 -5.86 -4.99
N ILE A 98 -11.67 -7.05 -4.44
CA ILE A 98 -12.73 -7.98 -4.04
C ILE A 98 -13.62 -7.35 -2.96
N GLY A 99 -13.04 -6.68 -1.96
CA GLY A 99 -13.79 -5.96 -0.94
C GLY A 99 -14.69 -4.85 -1.49
N ILE A 100 -14.18 -4.05 -2.42
CA ILE A 100 -14.95 -3.03 -3.14
C ILE A 100 -16.10 -3.68 -3.91
N TYR A 101 -15.80 -4.72 -4.70
CA TYR A 101 -16.80 -5.40 -5.54
C TYR A 101 -17.93 -6.02 -4.70
N THR A 102 -17.58 -6.64 -3.57
CA THR A 102 -18.53 -7.29 -2.66
C THR A 102 -19.23 -6.33 -1.72
N ARG A 103 -18.86 -5.03 -1.71
CA ARG A 103 -19.33 -4.01 -0.75
C ARG A 103 -18.94 -4.28 0.70
N TYR A 104 -17.87 -5.05 0.92
CA TYR A 104 -17.24 -5.25 2.22
C TYR A 104 -15.78 -4.76 2.16
N PRO A 105 -15.53 -3.44 2.33
CA PRO A 105 -14.19 -2.87 2.26
C PRO A 105 -13.20 -3.59 3.20
N ILE A 106 -12.06 -4.04 2.65
CA ILE A 106 -11.03 -4.74 3.41
C ILE A 106 -10.03 -3.70 3.94
N PRO A 107 -9.66 -3.69 5.23
CA PRO A 107 -8.73 -2.68 5.74
C PRO A 107 -7.38 -2.75 5.04
N ALA A 108 -6.96 -1.62 4.44
CA ALA A 108 -5.78 -1.55 3.57
C ALA A 108 -4.51 -2.03 4.27
N ALA A 109 -4.27 -1.59 5.52
CA ALA A 109 -3.08 -1.96 6.28
C ALA A 109 -2.95 -3.48 6.48
N PHE A 110 -4.05 -4.19 6.76
CA PHE A 110 -4.00 -5.65 6.90
C PHE A 110 -3.78 -6.34 5.56
N ALA A 111 -4.42 -5.87 4.49
CA ALA A 111 -4.23 -6.43 3.16
C ALA A 111 -2.79 -6.26 2.66
N THR A 112 -2.20 -5.07 2.83
CA THR A 112 -0.81 -4.79 2.41
C THR A 112 0.20 -5.55 3.25
N THR A 113 0.06 -5.51 4.58
CA THR A 113 1.00 -6.21 5.47
C THR A 113 0.92 -7.71 5.26
N GLY A 114 -0.29 -8.28 5.16
CA GLY A 114 -0.47 -9.70 4.89
C GLY A 114 0.12 -10.13 3.54
N ALA A 115 -0.09 -9.34 2.49
CA ALA A 115 0.50 -9.62 1.18
C ALA A 115 2.04 -9.57 1.22
N MET A 116 2.63 -8.56 1.86
CA MET A 116 4.09 -8.41 1.93
C MET A 116 4.75 -9.46 2.83
N VAL A 117 4.10 -9.84 3.94
CA VAL A 117 4.52 -10.98 4.75
C VAL A 117 4.48 -12.27 3.92
N GLY A 118 3.39 -12.51 3.16
CA GLY A 118 3.28 -13.68 2.28
C GLY A 118 4.37 -13.73 1.21
N VAL A 119 4.68 -12.59 0.59
CA VAL A 119 5.78 -12.46 -0.38
C VAL A 119 7.13 -12.78 0.27
N GLY A 120 7.45 -12.20 1.43
CA GLY A 120 8.74 -12.44 2.06
C GLY A 120 8.90 -13.87 2.56
N LEU A 121 7.84 -14.51 3.07
CA LEU A 121 7.85 -15.95 3.36
C LEU A 121 8.06 -16.78 2.09
N GLY A 122 7.43 -16.40 0.97
CA GLY A 122 7.59 -17.07 -0.32
C GLY A 122 9.02 -16.97 -0.90
N LEU A 123 9.77 -15.95 -0.52
CA LEU A 123 11.20 -15.81 -0.84
C LEU A 123 12.12 -16.58 0.12
N GLY A 124 11.58 -17.29 1.11
CA GLY A 124 12.34 -18.05 2.11
C GLY A 124 12.72 -17.24 3.36
N GLY A 125 12.14 -16.05 3.55
CA GLY A 125 12.38 -15.21 4.72
C GLY A 125 11.76 -15.78 6.00
N GLY A 126 12.37 -15.45 7.14
CA GLY A 126 11.88 -15.80 8.47
C GLY A 126 10.88 -14.77 8.99
N ARG A 127 10.01 -15.18 9.91
CA ARG A 127 9.21 -14.21 10.68
C ARG A 127 10.14 -13.40 11.58
N LEU A 128 9.92 -12.09 11.66
CA LEU A 128 10.60 -11.22 12.61
C LEU A 128 10.45 -11.75 14.03
N ARG A 129 11.55 -12.23 14.61
CA ARG A 129 11.58 -12.75 15.98
C ARG A 129 11.85 -11.63 16.97
N GLY A 130 11.03 -10.58 16.99
CA GLY A 130 11.02 -9.56 18.06
C GLY A 130 12.39 -9.12 18.57
N GLN A 131 13.41 -9.03 17.70
CA GLN A 131 14.70 -8.51 18.10
C GLN A 131 14.56 -6.99 18.16
N PRO A 132 15.04 -6.35 19.24
CA PRO A 132 14.95 -4.91 19.37
C PRO A 132 15.60 -4.30 18.12
N ALA A 133 14.84 -3.41 17.45
CA ALA A 133 15.32 -2.71 16.28
C ALA A 133 16.72 -2.16 16.56
N PRO A 134 17.72 -2.39 15.69
CA PRO A 134 19.03 -1.83 15.90
C PRO A 134 18.85 -0.32 16.03
N VAL A 135 19.32 0.24 17.16
CA VAL A 135 19.30 1.68 17.40
C VAL A 135 20.21 2.31 16.36
N ARG A 136 19.63 2.63 15.19
CA ARG A 136 20.35 3.29 14.11
C ARG A 136 20.48 4.74 14.54
N GLY A 137 21.71 5.11 14.87
CA GLY A 137 22.07 6.48 15.25
C GLY A 137 21.57 7.48 14.20
N ARG A 138 21.04 8.57 14.74
CA ARG A 138 20.47 9.76 14.08
C ARG A 138 21.11 10.13 12.74
#